data_AF-A0A1H0Y8I1-F1
#
_entry.id   AF-A0A1H0Y8I1-F1
#
_cell.length_a   1.000
_cell.length_b   1.000
_cell.length_c   1.000
_cell.angle_alpha   90.00
_cell.angle_beta   90.00
_cell.angle_gamma   90.00
#
_symmetry.space_group_name_H-M   'P 1'
#
loop_
_entity.id
_entity.type
_entity.pdbx_description
1 polymer ?
#
loop_
_entity_poly.entity_id
_entity_poly.type
_entity_poly.pdbx_seq_one_letter_code
_entity_poly.pdbx_strand_id
1 'polypeptide(L)'
;MMLTQSDTAQTRAQDNAARLWAASHLADLPTVTRFVEQRVRRALDSQGRWVRQAFAVTVRLEEPRRFMIHLYTEATLRDLQTAQRVVECAKVDGVGDQVRGGDLWARTEYGWRWMGGTVEAGTERHDDEVRECRDAACVDQWHSWSGDEQNEPCALEIRRPADWCTVHAFRFHGRPWEASCSAITDPTEGPQGLQEIRALAEAYEQMQAECDRLNNQTIGAAA
;
A
#
# COMPACT_ATOMS: atom_id res chain seq x y z
N MET A 1 -15.82 32.92 -11.18
CA MET A 1 -15.15 33.25 -9.90
C MET A 1 -13.65 33.18 -10.17
N MET A 2 -12.98 34.33 -10.31
CA MET A 2 -11.53 34.40 -10.60
C MET A 2 -10.77 34.34 -9.28
N LEU A 3 -9.99 33.29 -9.05
CA LEU A 3 -9.00 33.24 -7.96
C LEU A 3 -7.93 34.28 -8.28
N THR A 4 -7.63 35.16 -7.33
CA THR A 4 -6.62 36.22 -7.53
C THR A 4 -5.22 35.61 -7.41
N GLN A 5 -4.22 36.19 -8.08
CA GLN A 5 -2.84 35.68 -8.05
C GLN A 5 -2.27 35.61 -6.62
N SER A 6 -2.76 36.46 -5.71
CA SER A 6 -2.40 36.47 -4.28
C SER A 6 -2.85 35.20 -3.54
N ASP A 7 -4.04 34.67 -3.85
CA ASP A 7 -4.56 33.44 -3.23
C ASP A 7 -3.71 32.23 -3.61
N THR A 8 -3.21 32.21 -4.86
CA THR A 8 -2.38 31.12 -5.38
C THR A 8 -0.99 31.09 -4.73
N ALA A 9 -0.40 32.26 -4.48
CA ALA A 9 0.92 32.38 -3.85
C ALA A 9 0.89 31.99 -2.37
N GLN A 10 -0.15 32.40 -1.64
CA GLN A 10 -0.34 32.05 -0.23
C GLN A 10 -0.62 30.56 -0.05
N THR A 11 -1.41 29.97 -0.96
CA THR A 11 -1.67 28.52 -0.97
C THR A 11 -0.37 27.72 -1.13
N ARG A 12 0.49 28.09 -2.09
CA ARG A 12 1.78 27.41 -2.31
C ARG A 12 2.74 27.50 -1.13
N ALA A 13 2.77 28.63 -0.44
CA ALA A 13 3.62 28.82 0.73
C ALA A 13 3.18 27.92 1.90
N GLN A 14 1.87 27.79 2.11
CA GLN A 14 1.30 26.90 3.11
C GLN A 14 1.59 25.43 2.81
N ASP A 15 1.38 24.99 1.56
CA ASP A 15 1.68 23.62 1.12
C ASP A 15 3.16 23.27 1.32
N ASN A 16 4.08 24.21 1.02
CA ASN A 16 5.51 24.01 1.25
C ASN A 16 5.87 23.90 2.73
N ALA A 17 5.25 24.71 3.60
CA ALA A 17 5.49 24.64 5.04
C ALA A 17 5.02 23.31 5.63
N ALA A 18 3.85 22.81 5.20
CA ALA A 18 3.32 21.52 5.62
C ALA A 18 4.24 20.36 5.22
N ARG A 19 4.74 20.38 3.98
CA ARG A 19 5.69 19.39 3.46
C ARG A 19 7.01 19.38 4.23
N LEU A 20 7.57 20.55 4.54
CA LEU A 20 8.79 20.65 5.34
C LEU A 20 8.57 20.11 6.75
N TRP A 21 7.43 20.41 7.37
CA TRP A 21 7.09 19.86 8.67
C TRP A 21 6.93 18.33 8.62
N ALA A 22 6.22 17.80 7.62
CA ALA A 22 6.02 16.37 7.42
C ALA A 22 7.34 15.62 7.22
N ALA A 23 8.22 16.15 6.36
CA ALA A 23 9.56 15.62 6.15
C ALA A 23 10.37 15.53 7.46
N SER A 24 10.19 16.49 8.37
CA SER A 24 10.92 16.57 9.63
C SER A 24 10.35 15.66 10.74
N HIS A 25 9.05 15.39 10.72
CA HIS A 25 8.35 14.74 11.85
C HIS A 25 7.79 13.36 11.54
N LEU A 26 7.49 13.08 10.26
CA LEU A 26 6.68 11.95 9.82
C LEU A 26 7.42 10.99 8.89
N ALA A 27 8.33 11.46 8.04
CA ALA A 27 8.93 10.68 6.96
C ALA A 27 9.48 9.32 7.44
N ASP A 28 10.28 9.36 8.51
CA ASP A 28 10.97 8.19 9.06
C ASP A 28 10.15 7.41 10.10
N LEU A 29 8.89 7.80 10.35
CA LEU A 29 8.08 7.08 11.31
C LEU A 29 7.76 5.67 10.80
N PRO A 30 7.95 4.63 11.63
CA PRO A 30 7.58 3.28 11.26
C PRO A 30 6.05 3.17 11.14
N THR A 31 5.60 2.31 10.22
CA THR A 31 4.19 2.01 10.00
C THR A 31 3.89 0.61 10.52
N VAL A 32 2.89 0.48 11.38
CA VAL A 32 2.45 -0.80 11.95
C VAL A 32 1.01 -1.06 11.54
N THR A 33 0.72 -2.25 11.03
CA THR A 33 -0.65 -2.69 10.71
C THR A 33 -1.15 -3.64 11.80
N ARG A 34 -2.40 -3.47 12.22
CA ARG A 34 -3.06 -4.33 13.21
C ARG A 34 -4.53 -4.54 12.86
N PHE A 35 -5.02 -5.76 13.05
CA PHE A 35 -6.45 -6.06 13.04
C PHE A 35 -7.11 -5.70 14.37
N VAL A 36 -8.27 -5.05 14.27
CA VAL A 36 -9.15 -4.75 15.39
C VAL A 36 -10.52 -5.39 15.17
N GLU A 37 -11.16 -5.81 16.26
CA GLU A 37 -12.46 -6.53 16.23
C GLU A 37 -13.64 -5.67 15.77
N GLN A 38 -13.40 -4.39 15.51
CA GLN A 38 -14.39 -3.53 14.88
C GLN A 38 -14.68 -4.06 13.47
N ARG A 39 -15.96 -4.25 13.12
CA ARG A 39 -16.36 -4.64 11.76
C ARG A 39 -16.40 -3.46 10.80
N VAL A 40 -16.25 -3.75 9.52
CA VAL A 40 -16.50 -2.78 8.44
C VAL A 40 -17.91 -2.20 8.55
N ARG A 41 -18.03 -0.90 8.31
CA ARG A 41 -19.33 -0.19 8.29
C ARG A 41 -19.46 0.62 7.02
N ARG A 42 -20.70 0.83 6.58
CA ARG A 42 -21.01 1.83 5.56
C ARG A 42 -21.40 3.13 6.25
N ALA A 43 -20.82 4.24 5.80
CA ALA A 43 -21.14 5.58 6.27
C ALA A 43 -21.34 6.52 5.09
N LEU A 44 -22.02 7.63 5.29
CA LEU A 44 -22.05 8.73 4.34
C LEU A 44 -20.89 9.69 4.65
N ASP A 45 -20.13 10.06 3.63
CA ASP A 45 -19.15 11.12 3.76
C ASP A 45 -19.81 12.51 3.74
N SER A 46 -19.01 13.56 3.92
CA SER A 46 -19.48 14.96 3.88
C SER A 46 -20.05 15.40 2.52
N GLN A 47 -19.86 14.60 1.48
CA GLN A 47 -20.39 14.80 0.14
C GLN A 47 -21.63 13.94 -0.14
N GLY A 48 -22.14 13.21 0.86
CA GLY A 48 -23.30 12.34 0.73
C GLY A 48 -23.03 11.05 -0.04
N ARG A 49 -21.77 10.65 -0.20
CA ARG A 49 -21.39 9.38 -0.86
C ARG A 49 -21.27 8.28 0.18
N TRP A 50 -21.72 7.08 -0.18
CA TRP A 50 -21.47 5.89 0.62
C TRP A 50 -19.99 5.52 0.56
N VAL A 51 -19.39 5.45 1.75
CA VAL A 51 -18.01 5.03 1.94
C VAL A 51 -17.97 3.80 2.84
N ARG A 52 -17.11 2.86 2.47
CA ARG A 52 -16.76 1.68 3.25
C ARG A 52 -15.71 2.08 4.28
N GLN A 53 -16.11 2.20 5.54
CA GLN A 53 -15.20 2.42 6.67
C GLN A 53 -14.66 1.07 7.11
N ALA A 54 -13.49 0.72 6.59
CA ALA A 54 -12.81 -0.56 6.86
C ALA A 54 -11.49 -0.42 7.62
N PHE A 55 -11.05 0.80 7.90
CA PHE A 55 -9.84 1.05 8.66
C PHE A 55 -9.84 2.41 9.34
N ALA A 56 -8.89 2.61 10.26
CA ALA A 56 -8.50 3.92 10.74
C ALA A 56 -6.97 4.03 10.72
N VAL A 57 -6.44 5.21 10.38
CA VAL A 57 -5.01 5.48 10.48
C VAL A 57 -4.79 6.43 11.65
N THR A 58 -3.87 6.11 12.54
CA THR A 58 -3.46 6.99 13.64
C THR A 58 -1.98 7.28 13.55
N VAL A 59 -1.58 8.51 13.83
CA VAL A 59 -0.18 8.89 14.03
C VAL A 59 0.02 9.31 15.47
N ARG A 60 1.02 8.72 16.13
CA ARG A 60 1.47 9.12 17.46
C ARG A 60 2.83 9.78 17.32
N LEU A 61 2.94 11.00 17.82
CA LEU A 61 4.19 11.78 17.80
C LEU A 61 4.96 11.68 19.13
N GLU A 62 4.37 11.01 20.11
CA GLU A 62 4.99 10.64 21.39
C GLU A 62 5.38 9.16 21.39
N GLU A 63 6.35 8.79 22.24
CA GLU A 63 6.94 7.46 22.25
C GLU A 63 5.92 6.34 22.60
N PRO A 64 5.89 5.21 21.85
CA PRO A 64 6.65 4.95 20.63
C PRO A 64 6.07 5.73 19.43
N ARG A 65 6.92 6.53 18.77
CA ARG A 65 6.53 7.34 17.61
C ARG A 65 6.27 6.44 16.40
N ARG A 66 5.06 6.48 15.83
CA ARG A 66 4.68 5.61 14.70
C ARG A 66 3.37 6.00 14.02
N PHE A 67 3.21 5.51 12.80
CA PHE A 67 1.90 5.31 12.18
C PHE A 67 1.33 3.95 12.57
N MET A 68 0.02 3.91 12.79
CA MET A 68 -0.71 2.68 13.02
C MET A 68 -1.93 2.62 12.10
N ILE A 69 -2.02 1.55 11.31
CA ILE A 69 -3.18 1.19 10.51
C ILE A 69 -4.01 0.17 11.31
N HIS A 70 -5.21 0.56 11.71
CA HIS A 70 -6.17 -0.32 12.37
C HIS A 70 -7.13 -0.86 11.31
N LEU A 71 -6.90 -2.07 10.83
CA LEU A 71 -7.79 -2.76 9.90
C LEU A 71 -8.97 -3.37 10.65
N TYR A 72 -10.17 -3.14 10.15
CA TYR A 72 -11.39 -3.70 10.71
C TYR A 72 -11.56 -5.16 10.23
N THR A 73 -12.30 -5.94 11.01
CA THR A 73 -12.74 -7.27 10.57
C THR A 73 -13.57 -7.13 9.30
N GLU A 74 -13.31 -7.97 8.30
CA GLU A 74 -13.86 -7.91 6.92
C GLU A 74 -13.22 -6.82 6.03
N ALA A 75 -12.12 -6.17 6.45
CA ALA A 75 -11.38 -5.27 5.56
C ALA A 75 -10.75 -6.01 4.38
N THR A 76 -10.68 -5.35 3.23
CA THR A 76 -10.15 -5.91 1.96
C THR A 76 -8.72 -5.45 1.68
N LEU A 77 -8.05 -6.04 0.68
CA LEU A 77 -6.68 -5.63 0.33
C LEU A 77 -6.67 -4.21 -0.21
N ARG A 78 -7.73 -3.85 -0.93
CA ARG A 78 -7.96 -2.47 -1.37
C ARG A 78 -8.05 -1.51 -0.18
N ASP A 79 -8.66 -1.92 0.93
CA ASP A 79 -8.74 -1.10 2.15
C ASP A 79 -7.36 -0.91 2.78
N LEU A 80 -6.55 -1.96 2.87
CA LEU A 80 -5.16 -1.85 3.35
C LEU A 80 -4.30 -0.98 2.42
N GLN A 81 -4.35 -1.18 1.11
CA GLN A 81 -3.63 -0.35 0.13
C GLN A 81 -4.06 1.12 0.21
N THR A 82 -5.35 1.37 0.44
CA THR A 82 -5.86 2.73 0.64
C THR A 82 -5.32 3.32 1.94
N ALA A 83 -5.29 2.55 3.03
CA ALA A 83 -4.70 2.98 4.30
C ALA A 83 -3.20 3.30 4.20
N GLN A 84 -2.44 2.45 3.50
CA GLN A 84 -1.03 2.68 3.21
C GLN A 84 -0.83 3.95 2.39
N ARG A 85 -1.66 4.18 1.36
CA ARG A 85 -1.62 5.43 0.59
C ARG A 85 -1.90 6.65 1.45
N VAL A 86 -2.85 6.56 2.40
CA VAL A 86 -3.11 7.63 3.37
C VAL A 86 -1.87 7.93 4.21
N VAL A 87 -1.12 6.91 4.65
CA VAL A 87 0.15 7.08 5.38
C VAL A 87 1.21 7.74 4.50
N GLU A 88 1.42 7.25 3.27
CA GLU A 88 2.42 7.83 2.35
C GLU A 88 2.11 9.29 2.01
N CYS A 89 0.84 9.60 1.74
CA CYS A 89 0.40 11.00 1.57
C CYS A 89 0.66 11.82 2.85
N ALA A 90 0.40 11.28 4.04
CA ALA A 90 0.66 11.99 5.29
C ALA A 90 2.15 12.26 5.53
N LYS A 91 3.03 11.33 5.14
CA LYS A 91 4.49 11.49 5.24
C LYS A 91 5.04 12.58 4.34
N VAL A 92 4.39 12.81 3.19
CA VAL A 92 4.81 13.84 2.22
C VAL A 92 4.12 15.18 2.50
N ASP A 93 2.79 15.19 2.57
CA ASP A 93 1.99 16.41 2.58
C ASP A 93 1.60 16.86 4.00
N GLY A 94 1.79 16.02 5.03
CA GLY A 94 1.47 16.31 6.43
C GLY A 94 0.13 15.75 6.90
N VAL A 95 -0.33 16.17 8.08
CA VAL A 95 -1.63 15.78 8.66
C VAL A 95 -2.37 16.98 9.26
N GLY A 96 -3.70 16.85 9.40
CA GLY A 96 -4.53 17.85 10.09
C GLY A 96 -4.58 19.20 9.38
N ASP A 97 -4.61 20.27 10.17
CA ASP A 97 -4.73 21.67 9.73
C ASP A 97 -3.60 22.13 8.79
N GLN A 98 -2.52 21.35 8.71
CA GLN A 98 -1.40 21.65 7.83
C GLN A 98 -1.69 21.33 6.36
N VAL A 99 -2.71 20.52 6.04
CA VAL A 99 -2.96 20.04 4.67
C VAL A 99 -4.35 20.42 4.17
N ARG A 100 -4.46 20.67 2.87
CA ARG A 100 -5.74 20.89 2.19
C ARG A 100 -6.59 19.61 2.27
N GLY A 101 -7.78 19.68 2.86
CA GLY A 101 -8.62 18.49 3.14
C GLY A 101 -8.33 17.82 4.49
N GLY A 102 -7.65 18.52 5.40
CA GLY A 102 -7.35 18.10 6.77
C GLY A 102 -8.55 17.68 7.62
N ASP A 103 -9.79 18.01 7.19
CA ASP A 103 -11.04 17.66 7.87
C ASP A 103 -11.21 16.15 8.14
N LEU A 104 -10.52 15.30 7.37
CA LEU A 104 -10.52 13.85 7.57
C LEU A 104 -9.59 13.40 8.70
N TRP A 105 -8.62 14.23 9.09
CA TRP A 105 -7.70 14.04 10.22
C TRP A 105 -8.23 14.77 11.46
N ALA A 106 -8.78 14.02 12.40
CA ALA A 106 -9.16 14.53 13.71
C ALA A 106 -7.95 14.57 14.65
N ARG A 107 -7.77 15.69 15.36
CA ARG A 107 -6.79 15.78 16.44
C ARG A 107 -7.20 14.89 17.61
N THR A 108 -6.23 14.23 18.20
CA THR A 108 -6.38 13.37 19.39
C THR A 108 -5.42 13.86 20.48
N GLU A 109 -5.53 13.29 21.69
CA GLU A 109 -4.63 13.62 22.81
C GLU A 109 -3.14 13.41 22.45
N TYR A 110 -2.82 12.39 21.67
CA TYR A 110 -1.44 11.96 21.39
C TYR A 110 -0.98 12.15 19.94
N GLY A 111 -1.78 12.83 19.11
CA GLY A 111 -1.49 13.00 17.68
C GLY A 111 -2.74 13.15 16.84
N TRP A 112 -2.83 12.43 15.73
CA TRP A 112 -3.93 12.57 14.77
C TRP A 112 -4.52 11.23 14.36
N ARG A 113 -5.80 11.25 14.00
CA ARG A 113 -6.56 10.09 13.53
C ARG A 113 -7.30 10.42 12.24
N TRP A 114 -7.10 9.60 11.22
CA TRP A 114 -7.84 9.62 9.97
C TRP A 114 -8.99 8.60 9.99
N MET A 115 -10.18 9.03 9.59
CA MET A 115 -11.39 8.18 9.50
C MET A 115 -12.16 8.36 8.19
N GLY A 116 -11.48 8.42 7.05
CA GLY A 116 -12.16 8.27 5.77
C GLY A 116 -12.48 6.80 5.46
N GLY A 117 -13.22 6.57 4.37
CA GLY A 117 -13.54 5.24 3.87
C GLY A 117 -13.28 5.13 2.38
N THR A 118 -13.24 3.91 1.88
CA THR A 118 -13.10 3.63 0.44
C THR A 118 -14.44 3.88 -0.23
N VAL A 119 -14.49 4.67 -1.31
CA VAL A 119 -15.73 4.88 -2.08
C VAL A 119 -16.15 3.55 -2.69
N GLU A 120 -17.36 3.11 -2.37
CA GLU A 120 -17.91 1.83 -2.80
C GLU A 120 -18.30 1.91 -4.29
N ALA A 121 -17.61 1.14 -5.14
CA ALA A 121 -17.83 1.14 -6.57
C ALA A 121 -18.74 -0.03 -6.95
N GLY A 122 -20.05 0.14 -6.82
CA GLY A 122 -21.07 -0.78 -7.34
C GLY A 122 -21.10 -2.17 -6.68
N THR A 123 -22.30 -2.62 -6.34
CA THR A 123 -22.56 -3.91 -5.69
C THR A 123 -22.34 -5.06 -6.69
N GLU A 124 -21.32 -5.90 -6.46
CA GLU A 124 -21.20 -7.32 -6.90
C GLU A 124 -19.76 -7.89 -6.90
N ARG A 125 -18.74 -7.17 -6.41
CA ARG A 125 -17.45 -7.83 -6.15
C ARG A 125 -17.55 -8.63 -4.86
N HIS A 126 -17.24 -9.93 -4.94
CA HIS A 126 -16.78 -10.68 -3.78
C HIS A 126 -15.54 -9.95 -3.26
N ASP A 127 -15.74 -9.18 -2.21
CA ASP A 127 -14.70 -8.39 -1.58
C ASP A 127 -13.83 -9.37 -0.80
N ASP A 128 -12.71 -9.78 -1.41
CA ASP A 128 -11.73 -10.64 -0.78
C ASP A 128 -11.23 -10.02 0.52
N GLU A 129 -11.38 -10.77 1.62
CA GLU A 129 -10.97 -10.29 2.94
C GLU A 129 -9.46 -10.40 3.10
N VAL A 130 -8.85 -9.46 3.81
CA VAL A 130 -7.44 -9.55 4.16
C VAL A 130 -7.28 -10.33 5.43
N ARG A 131 -6.39 -11.31 5.38
CA ARG A 131 -5.96 -12.05 6.57
C ARG A 131 -4.45 -12.19 6.57
N GLU A 132 -3.91 -12.51 7.74
CA GLU A 132 -2.49 -12.82 7.89
C GLU A 132 -2.11 -14.02 7.02
N CYS A 133 -0.96 -13.93 6.35
CA CYS A 133 -0.40 -15.07 5.65
C CYS A 133 -0.06 -16.16 6.67
N ARG A 134 -0.51 -17.38 6.40
CA ARG A 134 -0.20 -18.55 7.25
C ARG A 134 1.17 -19.15 6.92
N ASP A 135 1.79 -18.74 5.83
CA ASP A 135 3.08 -19.27 5.39
C ASP A 135 4.22 -18.50 6.07
N ALA A 136 4.99 -19.20 6.90
CA ALA A 136 6.10 -18.63 7.65
C ALA A 136 7.26 -18.12 6.76
N ALA A 137 7.31 -18.57 5.50
CA ALA A 137 8.29 -18.12 4.52
C ALA A 137 7.71 -17.11 3.53
N CYS A 138 6.51 -16.58 3.81
CA CYS A 138 6.02 -15.41 3.10
C CYS A 138 6.80 -14.16 3.50
N VAL A 139 7.10 -13.33 2.51
CA VAL A 139 7.71 -12.00 2.71
C VAL A 139 6.66 -10.93 3.02
N ASP A 140 5.42 -11.17 2.62
CA ASP A 140 4.28 -10.31 2.89
C ASP A 140 3.42 -10.89 4.01
N GLN A 141 3.11 -10.06 4.99
CA GLN A 141 2.30 -10.49 6.13
C GLN A 141 0.82 -10.66 5.77
N TRP A 142 0.32 -10.08 4.68
CA TRP A 142 -1.12 -9.92 4.43
C TRP A 142 -1.51 -10.27 3.00
N HIS A 143 -2.57 -11.08 2.82
CA HIS A 143 -3.12 -11.45 1.50
C HIS A 143 -4.64 -11.36 1.43
N SER A 144 -5.16 -11.32 0.21
CA SER A 144 -6.58 -11.46 -0.13
C SER A 144 -7.05 -12.92 0.00
N TRP A 145 -8.21 -13.15 0.61
CA TRP A 145 -8.82 -14.47 0.82
C TRP A 145 -10.30 -14.47 0.40
N SER A 146 -10.76 -15.60 -0.14
CA SER A 146 -12.16 -15.92 -0.35
C SER A 146 -12.51 -17.18 0.44
N GLY A 147 -13.26 -17.04 1.53
CA GLY A 147 -13.53 -18.16 2.43
C GLY A 147 -12.26 -18.64 3.14
N ASP A 148 -11.80 -19.86 2.86
CA ASP A 148 -10.55 -20.42 3.41
C ASP A 148 -9.44 -20.54 2.37
N GLU A 149 -9.66 -20.01 1.16
CA GLU A 149 -8.68 -20.02 0.08
C GLU A 149 -8.02 -18.64 -0.05
N GLN A 150 -6.68 -18.66 -0.11
CA GLN A 150 -5.89 -17.48 -0.43
C GLN A 150 -5.98 -17.24 -1.94
N ASN A 151 -6.45 -16.05 -2.34
CA ASN A 151 -6.70 -15.75 -3.75
C ASN A 151 -5.45 -15.29 -4.50
N GLU A 152 -4.53 -14.62 -3.79
CA GLU A 152 -3.29 -14.09 -4.35
C GLU A 152 -2.10 -14.91 -3.87
N PRO A 153 -1.13 -15.26 -4.74
CA PRO A 153 0.08 -15.91 -4.28
C PRO A 153 0.84 -15.05 -3.26
N CYS A 154 1.72 -15.70 -2.49
CA CYS A 154 2.80 -14.95 -1.84
C CYS A 154 3.67 -14.41 -2.97
N ALA A 155 3.74 -13.09 -3.15
CA ALA A 155 4.39 -12.49 -4.30
C ALA A 155 5.36 -11.40 -3.87
N LEU A 156 6.35 -11.15 -4.72
CA LEU A 156 7.34 -10.10 -4.54
C LEU A 156 7.52 -9.46 -5.93
N GLU A 157 6.99 -8.26 -6.11
CA GLU A 157 7.19 -7.49 -7.34
C GLU A 157 8.50 -6.71 -7.22
N ILE A 158 9.53 -7.17 -7.93
CA ILE A 158 10.79 -6.43 -8.04
C ILE A 158 11.05 -6.24 -9.52
N ARG A 159 10.92 -4.98 -9.93
CA ARG A 159 11.24 -4.43 -11.25
C ARG A 159 10.25 -4.67 -12.38
N ARG A 160 9.85 -3.53 -12.94
CA ARG A 160 9.49 -3.40 -14.35
C ARG A 160 10.76 -3.04 -15.12
N PRO A 161 11.43 -4.01 -15.77
CA PRO A 161 12.58 -3.72 -16.62
C PRO A 161 12.18 -2.90 -17.85
N ALA A 162 10.91 -2.98 -18.25
CA ALA A 162 10.28 -2.16 -19.28
C ALA A 162 8.79 -2.01 -19.00
N ASP A 163 8.14 -1.01 -19.59
CA ASP A 163 6.70 -0.75 -19.37
C ASP A 163 5.80 -1.89 -19.89
N TRP A 164 6.32 -2.75 -20.77
CA TRP A 164 5.58 -3.86 -21.38
C TRP A 164 5.64 -5.17 -20.59
N CYS A 165 6.48 -5.30 -19.56
CA CYS A 165 6.55 -6.52 -18.75
C CYS A 165 6.87 -6.26 -17.27
N THR A 166 6.45 -7.20 -16.42
CA THR A 166 6.78 -7.20 -15.00
C THR A 166 7.38 -8.54 -14.63
N VAL A 167 8.57 -8.50 -14.03
CA VAL A 167 9.21 -9.68 -13.43
C VAL A 167 8.82 -9.71 -11.96
N HIS A 168 8.41 -10.86 -11.47
CA HIS A 168 7.99 -11.06 -10.09
C HIS A 168 8.39 -12.44 -9.61
N ALA A 169 8.61 -12.58 -8.31
CA ALA A 169 8.67 -13.88 -7.66
C ALA A 169 7.30 -14.20 -7.08
N PHE A 170 6.91 -15.46 -7.14
CA PHE A 170 5.69 -15.92 -6.48
C PHE A 170 5.86 -17.31 -5.89
N ARG A 171 5.02 -17.63 -4.90
CA ARG A 171 4.81 -18.98 -4.38
C ARG A 171 3.33 -19.19 -4.12
N PHE A 172 2.88 -20.43 -4.32
CA PHE A 172 1.57 -20.90 -3.87
C PHE A 172 1.74 -22.05 -2.89
N HIS A 173 1.02 -22.01 -1.76
CA HIS A 173 0.78 -23.14 -0.86
C HIS A 173 2.02 -24.01 -0.57
N GLY A 174 3.05 -23.44 0.07
CA GLY A 174 4.22 -24.20 0.51
C GLY A 174 5.16 -24.69 -0.60
N ARG A 175 4.87 -24.42 -1.87
CA ARG A 175 5.81 -24.66 -2.99
C ARG A 175 7.03 -23.75 -2.90
N PRO A 176 8.17 -24.06 -3.53
CA PRO A 176 9.27 -23.12 -3.62
C PRO A 176 8.84 -21.78 -4.26
N TRP A 177 9.54 -20.70 -3.92
CA TRP A 177 9.50 -19.44 -4.65
C TRP A 177 10.00 -19.67 -6.08
N GLU A 178 9.25 -19.15 -7.05
CA GLU A 178 9.53 -19.25 -8.48
C GLU A 178 9.53 -17.84 -9.11
N ALA A 179 10.51 -17.57 -9.98
CA ALA A 179 10.52 -16.34 -10.76
C ALA A 179 9.57 -16.48 -11.97
N SER A 180 8.95 -15.37 -12.35
CA SER A 180 8.00 -15.32 -13.46
C SER A 180 7.98 -13.95 -14.12
N CYS A 181 7.49 -13.93 -15.36
CA CYS A 181 7.31 -12.72 -16.14
C CYS A 181 5.87 -12.67 -16.66
N SER A 182 5.20 -11.53 -16.43
CA SER A 182 3.93 -11.22 -17.05
C SER A 182 4.15 -10.13 -18.11
N ALA A 183 3.92 -10.49 -19.37
CA ALA A 183 3.86 -9.52 -20.46
C ALA A 183 2.51 -8.79 -20.43
N ILE A 184 2.55 -7.47 -20.44
CA ILE A 184 1.39 -6.56 -20.52
C ILE A 184 1.12 -6.23 -21.99
N THR A 185 2.18 -5.99 -22.75
CA THR A 185 2.15 -5.72 -24.19
C THR A 185 3.35 -6.38 -24.88
N ASP A 186 3.40 -6.32 -26.21
CA ASP A 186 4.57 -6.74 -26.97
C ASP A 186 5.76 -5.78 -26.76
N PRO A 187 7.01 -6.26 -26.85
CA PRO A 187 8.20 -5.42 -26.83
C PRO A 187 8.25 -4.50 -28.05
N THR A 188 8.96 -3.38 -27.93
CA THR A 188 9.20 -2.47 -29.06
C THR A 188 9.93 -3.22 -30.19
N GLU A 189 9.66 -2.92 -31.46
CA GLU A 189 10.43 -3.52 -32.56
C GLU A 189 11.84 -2.92 -32.71
N GLY A 190 12.75 -3.70 -33.32
CA GLY A 190 14.09 -3.22 -33.70
C GLY A 190 15.11 -3.17 -32.55
N PRO A 191 16.15 -2.32 -32.65
CA PRO A 191 17.26 -2.29 -31.69
C PRO A 191 16.83 -2.00 -30.24
N GLN A 192 15.78 -1.20 -30.05
CA GLN A 192 15.23 -0.89 -28.73
C GLN A 192 14.61 -2.14 -28.09
N GLY A 193 13.81 -2.91 -28.85
CA GLY A 193 13.27 -4.19 -28.40
C GLY A 193 14.33 -5.17 -27.93
N LEU A 194 15.45 -5.25 -28.64
CA LEU A 194 16.57 -6.10 -28.23
C LEU A 194 17.20 -5.65 -26.90
N GLN A 195 17.24 -4.34 -26.63
CA GLN A 195 17.70 -3.82 -25.33
C GLN A 195 16.71 -4.16 -24.22
N GLU A 196 15.41 -3.99 -24.48
CA GLU A 196 14.34 -4.34 -23.53
C GLU A 196 14.34 -5.83 -23.19
N ILE A 197 14.54 -6.71 -24.18
CA ILE A 197 14.64 -8.16 -23.96
C ILE A 197 15.88 -8.53 -23.13
N ARG A 198 17.02 -7.85 -23.34
CA ARG A 198 18.22 -8.05 -22.51
C ARG A 198 17.98 -7.60 -21.07
N ALA A 199 17.39 -6.43 -20.88
CA ALA A 199 17.02 -5.92 -19.56
C ALA A 199 16.04 -6.87 -18.85
N LEU A 200 15.11 -7.47 -19.59
CA LEU A 200 14.22 -8.51 -19.07
C LEU A 200 15.00 -9.75 -18.62
N ALA A 201 15.93 -10.27 -19.43
CA ALA A 201 16.73 -11.43 -19.07
C ALA A 201 17.56 -11.18 -17.79
N GLU A 202 18.19 -10.00 -17.68
CA GLU A 202 18.93 -9.59 -16.48
C GLU A 202 18.01 -9.47 -15.25
N ALA A 203 16.81 -8.90 -15.41
CA ALA A 203 15.84 -8.81 -14.33
C ALA A 203 15.34 -10.20 -13.89
N TYR A 204 15.12 -11.12 -14.83
CA TYR A 204 14.71 -12.49 -14.54
C TYR A 204 15.79 -13.26 -13.78
N GLU A 205 17.06 -13.12 -14.17
CA GLU A 205 18.19 -13.75 -13.48
C GLU A 205 18.31 -13.25 -12.04
N GLN A 206 18.16 -11.94 -11.82
CA GLN A 206 18.16 -11.37 -10.47
C GLN A 206 16.98 -11.88 -9.63
N MET A 207 15.79 -11.98 -10.23
CA MET A 207 14.63 -12.51 -9.54
C MET A 207 14.80 -13.99 -9.18
N GLN A 208 15.38 -14.78 -10.09
CA GLN A 208 15.67 -16.19 -9.81
C GLN A 208 16.66 -16.33 -8.64
N ALA A 209 17.72 -15.51 -8.60
CA ALA A 209 18.66 -15.51 -7.49
C ALA A 209 17.98 -15.15 -6.15
N GLU A 210 16.99 -14.24 -6.18
CA GLU A 210 16.20 -13.87 -5.01
C GLU A 210 15.27 -15.01 -4.56
N CYS A 211 14.61 -15.70 -5.49
CA CYS A 211 13.84 -16.92 -5.21
C CYS A 211 14.71 -17.98 -4.54
N ASP A 212 15.92 -18.22 -5.08
CA ASP A 212 16.87 -19.19 -4.53
C ASP A 212 17.29 -18.81 -3.10
N ARG A 213 17.53 -17.51 -2.85
CA ARG A 213 17.82 -16.98 -1.52
C ARG A 213 16.66 -17.26 -0.54
N LEU A 214 15.43 -16.96 -0.92
CA LEU A 214 14.23 -17.17 -0.09
C LEU A 214 13.98 -18.65 0.20
N ASN A 215 14.13 -19.50 -0.82
CA ASN A 215 14.01 -20.95 -0.69
C ASN A 215 15.04 -21.52 0.30
N ASN A 216 16.29 -21.07 0.23
CA ASN A 216 17.36 -21.52 1.13
C ASN A 216 17.15 -21.06 2.59
N GLN A 217 16.62 -19.85 2.80
CA GLN A 217 16.28 -19.37 4.15
C GLN A 217 15.17 -20.21 4.80
N THR A 218 14.20 -20.65 4.01
CA THR A 218 13.09 -21.47 4.47
C THR A 218 13.55 -22.86 4.92
N ILE A 219 14.48 -23.47 4.19
CA ILE A 219 15.04 -24.79 4.52
C ILE A 219 15.88 -24.72 5.81
N GLY A 220 16.66 -23.65 6.00
CA GLY A 220 17.49 -23.47 7.20
C GLY A 220 16.72 -23.23 8.49
N ALA A 221 15.46 -22.77 8.43
CA ALA A 221 14.61 -22.57 9.60
C ALA A 221 13.87 -23.85 10.06
N ALA A 222 13.85 -24.89 9.22
CA ALA A 222 13.18 -26.17 9.49
C ALA A 222 14.13 -27.30 9.91
N ALA A 223 15.44 -27.01 10.03
CA ALA A 223 16.49 -27.92 10.49
C ALA A 223 16.94 -27.55 11.91
#